data_AF-A0A848XRA3-F1
#
_entry.id   AF-A0A848XRA3-F1
#
_cell.length_a   1.000
_cell.length_b   1.000
_cell.length_c   1.000
_cell.angle_alpha   90.00
_cell.angle_beta   90.00
_cell.angle_gamma   90.00
#
_symmetry.space_group_name_H-M   'P 1'
#
loop_
_entity.id
_entity.type
_entity.pdbx_description
1 polymer ?
#
loop_
_entity_poly.entity_id
_entity_poly.type
_entity_poly.pdbx_seq_one_letter_code
_entity_poly.pdbx_strand_id
1 'polypeptide(L)' 'MISMQEIFKFDRERIDPDGNVVGEFKPSGIRPKISDHLQRHGIDLGEVLFSQPTKNSKPNEPSMARTW' A
#
# COMPACT_ATOMS: atom_id res chain seq x y z
N MET A 1 9.68 -19.22 -17.57
CA MET A 1 8.90 -18.06 -18.06
C MET A 1 8.96 -16.98 -16.99
N ILE A 2 9.48 -15.80 -17.32
CA ILE A 2 9.48 -14.61 -16.45
C ILE A 2 8.30 -13.75 -16.91
N SER A 3 7.42 -13.33 -15.99
CA SER A 3 6.27 -12.47 -16.30
C SER A 3 6.40 -11.14 -15.56
N MET A 4 6.16 -10.02 -16.25
CA MET A 4 6.05 -8.70 -15.62
C MET A 4 4.67 -8.58 -14.97
N GLN A 5 4.62 -8.34 -13.67
CA GLN A 5 3.40 -8.09 -12.91
C GLN A 5 3.66 -6.90 -11.97
N GLU A 6 2.73 -5.96 -11.91
CA GLU A 6 2.80 -4.83 -10.98
C GLU A 6 2.53 -5.34 -9.55
N ILE A 7 3.56 -5.43 -8.73
CA ILE A 7 3.47 -5.89 -7.33
C ILE A 7 3.22 -4.71 -6.38
N PHE A 8 3.81 -3.56 -6.70
CA PHE A 8 3.60 -2.31 -5.99
C PHE A 8 3.22 -1.22 -6.99
N LYS A 9 2.27 -0.37 -6.61
CA LYS A 9 1.89 0.81 -7.34
C LYS A 9 2.31 2.04 -6.55
N PHE A 10 3.00 2.97 -7.19
CA PHE A 10 3.24 4.28 -6.59
C PHE A 10 1.96 5.13 -6.67
N ASP A 11 1.48 5.56 -5.52
CA ASP A 11 0.36 6.48 -5.38
C ASP A 11 0.91 7.88 -5.07
N ARG A 12 0.76 8.80 -6.03
CA ARG A 12 1.27 10.16 -5.89
C ARG A 12 0.30 11.00 -5.05
N GLU A 13 0.83 11.61 -4.00
CA GLU A 13 0.07 12.51 -3.13
C GLU A 13 0.25 13.98 -3.50
N ARG A 14 1.50 14.43 -3.65
CA ARG A 14 1.81 15.85 -3.91
C ARG A 14 3.13 16.05 -4.66
N ILE A 15 3.41 17.32 -4.98
CA ILE A 15 4.72 17.79 -5.43
C ILE A 15 5.22 18.78 -4.36
N ASP A 16 6.48 18.63 -3.93
CA ASP A 16 7.08 19.52 -2.95
C ASP A 16 7.62 20.83 -3.59
N PRO A 17 8.05 21.82 -2.79
CA PRO A 17 8.55 23.09 -3.32
C PRO A 17 9.80 22.97 -4.20
N ASP A 18 10.58 21.90 -4.05
CA ASP A 18 11.77 21.62 -4.83
C ASP A 18 11.45 20.87 -6.14
N GLY A 19 10.18 20.54 -6.36
CA GLY A 19 9.68 19.85 -7.55
C GLY A 19 9.70 18.32 -7.46
N ASN A 20 9.97 17.75 -6.29
CA ASN A 20 9.95 16.29 -6.12
C ASN A 20 8.52 15.77 -5.97
N VAL A 21 8.28 14.59 -6.54
CA VAL A 21 7.01 13.89 -6.41
C VAL A 21 6.99 13.11 -5.10
N VAL A 22 6.06 13.45 -4.22
CA VAL A 22 5.85 12.79 -2.92
C VAL A 22 4.64 11.87 -3.00
N GLY A 23 4.79 10.65 -2.48
CA GLY A 23 3.74 9.62 -2.49
C GLY A 23 4.22 8.35 -1.79
N GLU A 24 3.41 7.30 -1.87
CA GLU A 24 3.68 6.02 -1.21
C GLU A 24 3.56 4.83 -2.19
N PHE A 25 4.39 3.81 -2.00
CA PHE A 25 4.23 2.54 -2.70
C PHE A 25 3.19 1.69 -1.98
N LYS A 26 2.08 1.41 -2.68
CA LYS A 26 1.02 0.53 -2.18
C LYS A 26 1.16 -0.85 -2.79
N PRO A 27 1.01 -1.92 -2.00
CA PRO A 27 0.88 -3.25 -2.57
C PRO A 27 -0.35 -3.33 -3.47
N SER A 28 -0.19 -3.97 -4.62
CA SER A 28 -1.27 -4.13 -5.59
C SER A 28 -2.31 -5.18 -5.16
N GLY A 29 -2.04 -5.96 -4.12
CA GLY A 29 -2.85 -7.14 -3.75
C GLY A 29 -2.36 -8.44 -4.40
N ILE A 30 -1.39 -8.37 -5.33
CA ILE A 30 -0.88 -9.54 -6.04
C ILE A 30 0.27 -10.18 -5.26
N ARG A 31 0.13 -11.45 -4.88
CA ARG A 31 1.22 -12.25 -4.31
C ARG A 31 2.06 -12.86 -5.44
N PRO A 32 3.34 -12.48 -5.60
CA PRO A 32 4.15 -12.97 -6.69
C PRO A 32 4.55 -14.44 -6.46
N LYS A 33 4.67 -15.21 -7.55
CA LYS A 33 5.02 -16.65 -7.49
C LYS A 33 6.36 -16.94 -6.83
N ILE A 34 7.29 -15.99 -6.85
CA ILE A 34 8.60 -16.13 -6.21
C ILE A 34 8.51 -16.10 -4.67
N SER A 35 7.44 -15.53 -4.09
CA SER A 35 7.26 -15.49 -2.64
C SER A 35 7.26 -16.88 -2.00
N ASP A 36 6.63 -17.87 -2.65
CA ASP A 36 6.65 -19.25 -2.16
C ASP A 36 8.04 -19.87 -2.24
N HIS A 37 8.85 -19.47 -3.23
CA HIS A 37 10.23 -19.94 -3.35
C HIS A 37 11.11 -19.35 -2.24
N LEU A 38 10.96 -18.05 -1.98
CA LEU A 38 11.67 -17.35 -0.89
C LEU A 38 11.31 -17.94 0.48
N GLN A 39 10.03 -18.23 0.71
CA GLN A 39 9.56 -18.85 1.96
C GLN A 39 10.19 -20.24 2.19
N ARG A 40 10.33 -21.06 1.14
CA ARG A 40 11.02 -22.36 1.23
C ARG A 40 12.50 -22.25 1.57
N HIS A 41 13.14 -21.12 1.26
CA HIS A 41 14.51 -20.80 1.65
C HIS A 41 14.60 -20.08 3.01
N GLY A 42 13.49 -20.01 3.76
CA GLY A 42 13.44 -19.40 5.08
C GLY A 42 13.24 -17.89 5.09
N ILE A 43 12.96 -17.27 3.94
CA ILE A 43 12.68 -15.83 3.84
C ILE A 43 11.17 -15.62 3.83
N ASP A 44 10.61 -15.23 4.97
CA ASP A 44 9.21 -14.85 5.09
C ASP A 44 9.03 -13.36 4.78
N LEU A 45 8.26 -13.06 3.73
CA LEU A 45 7.94 -11.69 3.35
C LEU A 45 6.74 -11.14 4.15
N GLY A 46 6.00 -11.96 4.88
CA GLY A 46 4.81 -11.54 5.62
C GLY A 46 3.62 -11.20 4.71
N GLU A 47 2.42 -11.60 5.11
CA GLU A 47 1.20 -11.39 4.31
C GLU A 47 0.84 -9.91 4.13
N VAL A 48 1.23 -9.08 5.10
CA VAL A 48 0.97 -7.63 5.11
C VAL A 48 1.67 -6.92 3.95
N LEU A 49 2.83 -7.39 3.48
CA LEU A 49 3.57 -6.72 2.40
C LEU A 49 2.83 -6.70 1.06
N PHE A 50 1.91 -7.63 0.84
CA PHE A 50 1.12 -7.71 -0.40
C PHE A 50 -0.37 -7.43 -0.18
N SER A 51 -0.79 -7.18 1.06
CA SER A 51 -2.19 -6.92 1.41
C SER A 51 -2.56 -5.47 1.07
N GLN A 52 -3.64 -5.27 0.32
CA GLN A 52 -4.11 -3.90 0.05
C GLN A 52 -4.51 -3.22 1.38
N PRO A 53 -4.04 -1.98 1.65
CA PRO A 53 -4.50 -1.24 2.82
C PRO A 53 -5.99 -0.99 2.68
N THR A 54 -6.82 -1.63 3.52
CA THR A 54 -8.26 -1.40 3.55
C THR A 54 -8.49 0.07 3.86
N LYS A 55 -9.05 0.81 2.90
CA LYS A 55 -9.36 2.23 3.06
C LYS A 55 -10.54 2.39 4.03
N ASN A 56 -10.31 2.22 5.33
CA ASN A 56 -11.28 2.61 6.36
C ASN A 56 -11.28 4.13 6.49
N SER A 57 -11.87 4.78 5.48
CA SER A 57 -12.30 6.16 5.56
C SER A 57 -13.62 6.18 6.34
N LYS A 58 -13.56 6.19 7.67
CA LYS A 58 -14.57 6.95 8.40
C LYS A 58 -13.95 8.33 8.60
N PRO A 59 -14.37 9.35 7.85
CA PRO A 59 -14.07 10.71 8.23
C PRO A 59 -14.68 10.88 9.62
N ASN A 60 -13.86 11.28 10.57
CA ASN A 60 -14.25 12.03 11.76
C ASN A 60 -15.58 12.77 11.55
N GLU A 61 -16.68 12.17 12.01
CA GLU A 61 -17.93 12.91 12.19
C GLU A 61 -17.61 14.00 13.23
N PRO A 62 -17.60 15.30 12.87
CA PRO A 62 -17.45 16.31 13.88
C PRO A 62 -18.70 16.20 14.74
N SER A 63 -18.54 15.66 15.96
CA SER A 63 -19.58 15.68 16.97
C SER A 63 -20.11 17.11 16.99
N MET A 64 -21.35 17.30 16.52
CA MET A 64 -21.97 18.60 16.45
C MET A 64 -21.86 19.23 17.83
N ALA A 65 -20.95 20.19 17.93
CA ALA A 65 -20.82 21.01 19.09
C ALA A 65 -22.04 21.91 19.14
N ARG A 66 -22.56 22.06 20.37
CA ARG A 66 -23.35 23.18 20.89
C ARG A 66 -24.86 22.99 20.90
N THR A 67 -25.32 22.50 22.05
CA THR A 67 -26.22 23.25 22.95
C THR A 67 -26.23 24.75 22.62
N TRP A 68 -27.33 25.29 22.11
CA TRP A 68 -28.39 26.03 22.82
C TRP A 68 -29.62 26.10 21.91
#